data_AF-D9VPG5-F1
#
_entry.id   AF-D9VPG5-F1
#
_cell.length_a   1.000
_cell.length_b   1.000
_cell.length_c   1.000
_cell.angle_alpha   90.00
_cell.angle_beta   90.00
_cell.angle_gamma   90.00
#
_symmetry.space_group_name_H-M   'P 1'
#
loop_
_entity.id
_entity.type
_entity.pdbx_description
1 polymer ?
#
loop_
_entity_poly.entity_id
_entity_poly.type
_entity_poly.pdbx_seq_one_letter_code
_entity_poly.pdbx_strand_id
1 'polypeptide(L)'
;MAPEAAPPAPDAPSAWDAPAPATGPRGGFTAELLALRAQGRSGEAHALLCEAAAWPAAELPALAAELGRAGLAADWASLLWEAASLPPDRLAAAAAALGAAGREADCDGLLRQGVARPAAEVAEAALALGSAGRDREAQALLGAFVRLRTAEEAAGLARRDPHWFAPRLLRAARALSTIRHRDLTHALRVAGIPVA
;
A
#
# COMPACT_ATOMS: atom_id res chain seq x y z
N MET A 1 -72.01 -17.09 24.72
CA MET A 1 -71.29 -16.30 23.69
C MET A 1 -70.14 -15.59 24.39
N ALA A 2 -68.99 -16.24 24.43
CA ALA A 2 -67.68 -15.72 24.84
C ALA A 2 -66.67 -16.23 23.80
N PRO A 3 -65.67 -15.43 23.39
CA PRO A 3 -64.98 -15.63 22.13
C PRO A 3 -63.90 -16.72 22.19
N GLU A 4 -63.81 -17.45 21.09
CA GLU A 4 -62.83 -18.49 20.76
C GLU A 4 -61.47 -17.85 20.49
N ALA A 5 -60.44 -18.31 21.20
CA ALA A 5 -59.08 -17.80 21.07
C ALA A 5 -58.45 -18.28 19.75
N ALA A 6 -58.02 -17.33 18.92
CA ALA A 6 -57.35 -17.57 17.66
C ALA A 6 -55.97 -18.24 17.85
N PRO A 7 -55.52 -19.12 16.92
CA PRO A 7 -54.23 -19.79 17.01
C PRO A 7 -53.07 -18.81 16.75
N PRO A 8 -51.88 -19.03 17.35
CA PRO A 8 -50.71 -18.19 17.13
C PRO A 8 -50.20 -18.32 15.69
N ALA A 9 -49.93 -17.18 15.07
CA ALA A 9 -49.31 -17.09 13.75
C ALA A 9 -47.86 -17.61 13.77
N PRO A 10 -47.34 -18.15 12.65
CA PRO A 10 -45.95 -18.60 12.56
C PRO A 10 -44.99 -17.42 12.74
N ASP A 11 -43.96 -17.63 13.55
CA ASP A 11 -42.91 -16.65 13.83
C ASP A 11 -42.26 -16.16 12.53
N ALA A 12 -42.37 -14.85 12.30
CA ALA A 12 -41.58 -14.19 11.28
C ALA A 12 -40.10 -14.32 11.63
N PRO A 13 -39.21 -14.65 10.68
CA PRO A 13 -37.79 -14.78 10.95
C PRO A 13 -37.26 -13.49 11.59
N SER A 14 -36.62 -13.65 12.74
CA SER A 14 -36.13 -12.53 13.53
C SER A 14 -35.01 -11.83 12.76
N ALA A 15 -34.84 -10.53 12.97
CA ALA A 15 -33.74 -9.74 12.39
C ALA A 15 -32.33 -10.25 12.78
N TRP A 16 -32.25 -11.33 13.58
CA TRP A 16 -31.03 -12.02 13.97
C TRP A 16 -30.68 -13.23 13.09
N ASP A 17 -31.56 -13.66 12.18
CA ASP A 17 -31.26 -14.67 11.15
C ASP A 17 -30.57 -14.06 9.91
N ALA A 18 -29.66 -13.10 10.16
CA ALA A 18 -28.76 -12.64 9.13
C ALA A 18 -27.70 -13.73 8.89
N PRO A 19 -27.40 -14.12 7.64
CA PRO A 19 -26.27 -14.99 7.36
C PRO A 19 -25.00 -14.35 7.97
N ALA A 20 -24.17 -15.18 8.59
CA ALA A 20 -22.91 -14.72 9.20
C ALA A 20 -22.14 -13.83 8.22
N PRO A 21 -21.56 -12.70 8.65
CA PRO A 21 -20.79 -11.85 7.77
C PRO A 21 -19.66 -12.69 7.15
N ALA A 22 -19.55 -12.65 5.82
CA ALA A 22 -18.44 -13.27 5.12
C ALA A 22 -17.13 -12.74 5.72
N THR A 23 -16.29 -13.63 6.25
CA THR A 23 -15.14 -13.26 7.07
C THR A 23 -14.01 -12.66 6.20
N GLY A 24 -14.19 -11.39 5.80
CA GLY A 24 -13.25 -10.49 5.12
C GLY A 24 -13.05 -10.70 3.61
N PRO A 25 -12.44 -9.73 2.88
CA PRO A 25 -12.57 -8.27 2.99
C PRO A 25 -13.88 -7.77 2.35
N ARG A 26 -14.41 -8.46 1.33
CA ARG A 26 -15.78 -8.31 0.82
C ARG A 26 -16.17 -9.67 0.23
N GLY A 27 -16.89 -10.48 0.99
CA GLY A 27 -17.13 -11.88 0.66
C GLY A 27 -17.49 -12.11 -0.80
N GLY A 28 -16.75 -13.01 -1.45
CA GLY A 28 -16.98 -13.36 -2.86
C GLY A 28 -15.99 -12.74 -3.83
N PHE A 29 -15.15 -11.76 -3.45
CA PHE A 29 -14.17 -11.13 -4.35
C PHE A 29 -13.32 -12.16 -5.12
N THR A 30 -12.68 -13.10 -4.42
CA THR A 30 -11.83 -14.10 -5.08
C THR A 30 -12.64 -15.05 -5.96
N ALA A 31 -13.85 -15.40 -5.55
CA ALA A 31 -14.73 -16.25 -6.35
C ALA A 31 -15.20 -15.54 -7.63
N GLU A 32 -15.54 -14.26 -7.53
CA GLU A 32 -15.91 -13.40 -8.66
C GLU A 32 -14.74 -13.22 -9.62
N LEU A 33 -13.55 -12.92 -9.09
CA LEU A 33 -12.33 -12.80 -9.88
C LEU A 33 -12.02 -14.08 -10.65
N LEU A 34 -12.11 -15.24 -9.99
CA LEU A 34 -11.95 -16.55 -10.64
C LEU A 34 -13.00 -16.78 -11.73
N ALA A 35 -14.26 -16.44 -11.47
CA ALA A 35 -15.33 -16.58 -12.45
C ALA A 35 -15.11 -15.70 -13.69
N LEU A 36 -14.68 -14.45 -13.51
CA LEU A 36 -14.34 -13.54 -14.59
C LEU A 36 -13.15 -14.08 -15.42
N ARG A 37 -12.11 -14.59 -14.75
CA ARG A 37 -10.96 -15.21 -15.42
C ARG A 37 -11.36 -16.46 -16.22
N ALA A 38 -12.19 -17.34 -15.66
CA ALA A 38 -12.70 -18.53 -16.36
C ALA A 38 -13.56 -18.19 -17.59
N GLN A 39 -14.27 -17.06 -17.56
CA GLN A 39 -15.06 -16.55 -18.68
C GLN A 39 -14.23 -15.76 -19.72
N GLY A 40 -12.91 -15.58 -19.50
CA GLY A 40 -12.05 -14.76 -20.36
C GLY A 40 -12.30 -13.26 -20.26
N ARG A 41 -13.08 -12.80 -19.27
CA ARG A 41 -13.49 -11.40 -19.07
C ARG A 41 -12.40 -10.58 -18.37
N SER A 42 -11.26 -10.46 -19.04
CA SER A 42 -10.04 -9.88 -18.46
C SER A 42 -10.15 -8.40 -18.10
N GLY A 43 -10.91 -7.61 -18.87
CA GLY A 43 -11.13 -6.19 -18.57
C GLY A 43 -11.91 -5.97 -17.27
N GLU A 44 -12.93 -6.80 -17.03
CA GLU A 44 -13.75 -6.72 -15.82
C GLU A 44 -13.00 -7.25 -14.61
N ALA A 45 -12.21 -8.32 -14.78
CA ALA A 45 -11.28 -8.78 -13.75
C ALA A 45 -10.29 -7.67 -13.36
N HIS A 46 -9.78 -6.91 -14.33
CA HIS A 46 -8.89 -5.79 -14.06
C HIS A 46 -9.61 -4.64 -13.33
N ALA A 47 -10.82 -4.27 -13.76
CA ALA A 47 -11.62 -3.26 -13.05
C ALA A 47 -11.86 -3.64 -11.58
N LEU A 48 -12.20 -4.91 -11.34
CA LEU A 48 -12.39 -5.45 -10.00
C LEU A 48 -11.10 -5.35 -9.14
N LEU A 49 -9.93 -5.59 -9.73
CA LEU A 49 -8.64 -5.41 -9.06
C LEU A 49 -8.33 -3.93 -8.76
N CYS A 50 -8.63 -3.02 -9.68
CA CYS A 50 -8.48 -1.58 -9.46
C CYS A 50 -9.36 -1.09 -8.31
N GLU A 51 -10.61 -1.56 -8.25
CA GLU A 51 -11.50 -1.26 -7.13
C GLU A 51 -10.93 -1.76 -5.81
N ALA A 52 -10.42 -3.00 -5.77
CA ALA A 52 -9.81 -3.58 -4.59
C ALA A 52 -8.53 -2.86 -4.14
N ALA A 53 -7.73 -2.36 -5.08
CA ALA A 53 -6.55 -1.55 -4.75
C ALA A 53 -6.94 -0.27 -3.97
N ALA A 54 -8.11 0.32 -4.26
CA ALA A 54 -8.59 1.54 -3.61
C ALA A 54 -9.30 1.31 -2.26
N TRP A 55 -9.45 0.06 -1.81
CA TRP A 55 -10.03 -0.26 -0.51
C TRP A 55 -9.20 0.30 0.66
N PRO A 56 -9.75 0.35 1.88
CA PRO A 56 -8.97 0.66 3.07
C PRO A 56 -7.71 -0.19 3.15
N ALA A 57 -6.54 0.44 3.31
CA ALA A 57 -5.25 -0.24 3.25
C ALA A 57 -5.12 -1.44 4.23
N ALA A 58 -5.81 -1.37 5.36
CA ALA A 58 -5.85 -2.45 6.36
C ALA A 58 -6.45 -3.76 5.84
N GLU A 59 -7.20 -3.73 4.74
CA GLU A 59 -7.79 -4.92 4.11
C GLU A 59 -6.80 -5.66 3.20
N LEU A 60 -5.76 -4.97 2.69
CA LEU A 60 -4.83 -5.54 1.72
C LEU A 60 -4.10 -6.80 2.21
N PRO A 61 -3.60 -6.88 3.46
CA PRO A 61 -2.92 -8.10 3.91
C PRO A 61 -3.83 -9.34 3.93
N ALA A 62 -5.11 -9.16 4.30
CA ALA A 62 -6.08 -10.24 4.31
C ALA A 62 -6.43 -10.69 2.89
N LEU A 63 -6.67 -9.73 1.99
CA LEU A 63 -6.90 -10.00 0.58
C LEU A 63 -5.72 -10.75 -0.05
N ALA A 64 -4.50 -10.33 0.26
CA ALA A 64 -3.31 -10.94 -0.27
C ALA A 64 -3.11 -12.38 0.25
N ALA A 65 -3.56 -12.70 1.47
CA ALA A 65 -3.60 -14.07 1.97
C ALA A 65 -4.71 -14.92 1.31
N GLU A 66 -5.85 -14.31 0.98
CA GLU A 66 -6.94 -14.95 0.23
C GLU A 66 -6.51 -15.32 -1.19
N LEU A 67 -5.97 -14.34 -1.94
CA LEU A 67 -5.46 -14.55 -3.30
C LEU A 67 -4.30 -15.56 -3.33
N GLY A 68 -3.42 -15.52 -2.34
CA GLY A 68 -2.33 -16.50 -2.20
C GLY A 68 -2.85 -17.93 -2.05
N ARG A 69 -3.88 -18.15 -1.22
CA ARG A 69 -4.52 -19.47 -1.07
C ARG A 69 -5.23 -19.93 -2.34
N ALA A 70 -5.74 -18.99 -3.14
CA ALA A 70 -6.38 -19.28 -4.43
C ALA A 70 -5.41 -19.43 -5.60
N GLY A 71 -4.10 -19.27 -5.39
CA GLY A 71 -3.08 -19.37 -6.45
C GLY A 71 -3.04 -18.16 -7.40
N LEU A 72 -3.64 -17.03 -7.01
CA LEU A 72 -3.80 -15.82 -7.84
C LEU A 72 -2.66 -14.82 -7.64
N ALA A 73 -1.42 -15.32 -7.64
CA ALA A 73 -0.23 -14.47 -7.41
C ALA A 73 -0.06 -13.39 -8.49
N ALA A 74 -0.46 -13.67 -9.74
CA ALA A 74 -0.39 -12.69 -10.84
C ALA A 74 -1.42 -11.56 -10.66
N ASP A 75 -2.62 -11.88 -10.20
CA ASP A 75 -3.65 -10.87 -9.88
C ASP A 75 -3.24 -10.03 -8.67
N TRP A 76 -2.63 -10.66 -7.65
CA TRP A 76 -2.06 -9.92 -6.52
C TRP A 76 -0.97 -8.94 -6.97
N ALA A 77 -0.06 -9.38 -7.85
CA ALA A 77 0.96 -8.49 -8.42
C ALA A 77 0.35 -7.33 -9.23
N SER A 78 -0.75 -7.60 -9.96
CA SER A 78 -1.49 -6.57 -10.69
C SER A 78 -2.13 -5.56 -9.74
N LEU A 79 -2.75 -6.03 -8.66
CA LEU A 79 -3.33 -5.16 -7.64
C LEU A 79 -2.27 -4.28 -6.97
N LEU A 80 -1.10 -4.84 -6.62
CA LEU A 80 0.00 -4.06 -6.07
C LEU A 80 0.49 -2.96 -7.03
N TRP A 81 0.43 -3.19 -8.33
CA TRP A 81 0.75 -2.17 -9.34
C TRP A 81 -0.24 -1.01 -9.31
N GLU A 82 -1.54 -1.32 -9.18
CA GLU A 82 -2.58 -0.30 -9.03
C GLU A 82 -2.43 0.44 -7.70
N ALA A 83 -2.16 -0.26 -6.60
CA ALA A 83 -1.88 0.34 -5.30
C ALA A 83 -0.65 1.26 -5.35
N ALA A 84 0.37 0.90 -6.15
CA ALA A 84 1.57 1.71 -6.37
C ALA A 84 1.28 3.04 -7.10
N SER A 85 0.14 3.13 -7.78
CA SER A 85 -0.30 4.30 -8.56
C SER A 85 -1.26 5.20 -7.79
N LEU A 86 -1.67 4.81 -6.59
CA LEU A 86 -2.53 5.63 -5.73
C LEU A 86 -1.80 6.91 -5.24
N PRO A 87 -2.57 7.93 -4.80
CA PRO A 87 -2.03 9.13 -4.16
C PRO A 87 -1.04 8.81 -3.02
N PRO A 88 -0.10 9.72 -2.71
CA PRO A 88 1.01 9.47 -1.78
C PRO A 88 0.60 8.95 -0.40
N ASP A 89 -0.46 9.49 0.17
CA ASP A 89 -1.02 9.08 1.46
C ASP A 89 -1.56 7.64 1.42
N ARG A 90 -2.23 7.28 0.32
CA ARG A 90 -2.79 5.94 0.11
C ARG A 90 -1.72 4.90 -0.16
N LEU A 91 -0.69 5.24 -0.94
CA LEU A 91 0.49 4.39 -1.12
C LEU A 91 1.19 4.15 0.23
N ALA A 92 1.42 5.21 1.01
CA ALA A 92 2.02 5.12 2.34
C ALA A 92 1.20 4.21 3.27
N ALA A 93 -0.13 4.37 3.29
CA ALA A 93 -1.02 3.55 4.09
C ALA A 93 -0.97 2.07 3.67
N ALA A 94 -0.97 1.77 2.36
CA ALA A 94 -0.86 0.41 1.83
C ALA A 94 0.47 -0.26 2.24
N ALA A 95 1.59 0.45 2.07
CA ALA A 95 2.90 -0.05 2.50
C ALA A 95 2.95 -0.28 4.02
N ALA A 96 2.42 0.64 4.82
CA ALA A 96 2.33 0.49 6.27
C ALA A 96 1.50 -0.74 6.67
N ALA A 97 0.35 -0.96 6.04
CA ALA A 97 -0.51 -2.12 6.33
C ALA A 97 0.19 -3.44 5.99
N LEU A 98 0.85 -3.53 4.83
CA LEU A 98 1.62 -4.70 4.42
C LEU A 98 2.79 -4.97 5.38
N GLY A 99 3.57 -3.94 5.70
CA GLY A 99 4.67 -4.08 6.66
C GLY A 99 4.19 -4.47 8.06
N ALA A 100 3.06 -3.93 8.53
CA ALA A 100 2.49 -4.29 9.84
C ALA A 100 2.10 -5.77 9.90
N ALA A 101 1.65 -6.33 8.78
CA ALA A 101 1.26 -7.72 8.65
C ALA A 101 2.44 -8.67 8.35
N GLY A 102 3.69 -8.21 8.41
CA GLY A 102 4.87 -9.03 8.12
C GLY A 102 5.02 -9.39 6.64
N ARG A 103 4.39 -8.64 5.74
CA ARG A 103 4.48 -8.84 4.28
C ARG A 103 5.61 -7.99 3.69
N GLU A 104 6.83 -8.14 4.19
CA GLU A 104 7.92 -7.21 3.84
C GLU A 104 8.27 -7.24 2.34
N ALA A 105 8.21 -8.40 1.69
CA ALA A 105 8.51 -8.51 0.27
C ALA A 105 7.53 -7.71 -0.61
N ASP A 106 6.23 -7.79 -0.29
CA ASP A 106 5.18 -7.02 -0.98
C ASP A 106 5.32 -5.52 -0.69
N CYS A 107 5.54 -5.17 0.59
CA CYS A 107 5.78 -3.79 1.01
C CYS A 107 6.99 -3.17 0.29
N ASP A 108 8.12 -3.87 0.26
CA ASP A 108 9.33 -3.37 -0.37
C ASP A 108 9.18 -3.31 -1.90
N GLY A 109 8.43 -4.23 -2.51
CA GLY A 109 8.05 -4.18 -3.92
C GLY A 109 7.23 -2.93 -4.26
N LEU A 110 6.17 -2.69 -3.49
CA LEU A 110 5.29 -1.53 -3.61
C LEU A 110 6.07 -0.21 -3.49
N LEU A 111 6.93 -0.09 -2.48
CA LEU A 111 7.73 1.12 -2.26
C LEU A 111 8.76 1.36 -3.37
N ARG A 112 9.36 0.30 -3.93
CA ARG A 112 10.26 0.42 -5.09
C ARG A 112 9.54 0.88 -6.35
N GLN A 113 8.30 0.45 -6.56
CA GLN A 113 7.48 0.95 -7.68
C GLN A 113 7.08 2.41 -7.44
N GLY A 114 6.76 2.75 -6.20
CA GLY A 114 6.36 4.09 -5.79
C GLY A 114 7.35 5.18 -6.18
N VAL A 115 8.66 4.92 -6.26
CA VAL A 115 9.67 5.96 -6.60
C VAL A 115 9.73 6.37 -8.07
N ALA A 116 8.92 5.76 -8.94
CA ALA A 116 8.74 6.19 -10.32
C ALA A 116 8.00 7.54 -10.42
N ARG A 117 7.20 7.88 -9.40
CA ARG A 117 6.43 9.13 -9.32
C ARG A 117 7.33 10.37 -9.16
N PRO A 118 6.81 11.60 -9.35
CA PRO A 118 7.55 12.83 -9.12
C PRO A 118 8.16 12.90 -7.72
N ALA A 119 9.34 13.53 -7.60
CA ALA A 119 10.05 13.65 -6.32
C ALA A 119 9.23 14.34 -5.22
N ALA A 120 8.27 15.20 -5.60
CA ALA A 120 7.33 15.83 -4.69
C ALA A 120 6.47 14.81 -3.95
N GLU A 121 5.83 13.94 -4.73
CA GLU A 121 4.94 12.91 -4.23
C GLU A 121 5.70 11.82 -3.46
N VAL A 122 6.95 11.51 -3.85
CA VAL A 122 7.80 10.62 -3.04
C VAL A 122 8.07 11.23 -1.65
N ALA A 123 8.33 12.53 -1.59
CA ALA A 123 8.51 13.23 -0.31
C ALA A 123 7.24 13.17 0.54
N GLU A 124 6.07 13.42 -0.05
CA GLU A 124 4.78 13.33 0.66
C GLU A 124 4.53 11.93 1.22
N ALA A 125 4.75 10.88 0.43
CA ALA A 125 4.62 9.49 0.88
C ALA A 125 5.61 9.16 2.01
N ALA A 126 6.86 9.63 1.91
CA ALA A 126 7.87 9.42 2.95
C ALA A 126 7.49 10.10 4.26
N LEU A 127 6.98 11.33 4.21
CA LEU A 127 6.50 12.07 5.38
C LEU A 127 5.26 11.41 6.00
N ALA A 128 4.32 10.91 5.17
CA ALA A 128 3.16 10.17 5.64
C ALA A 128 3.54 8.86 6.35
N LEU A 129 4.55 8.14 5.84
CA LEU A 129 5.12 6.98 6.54
C LEU A 129 5.78 7.40 7.87
N GLY A 130 6.55 8.50 7.86
CA GLY A 130 7.19 9.03 9.05
C GLY A 130 6.21 9.42 10.15
N SER A 131 5.13 10.13 9.79
CA SER A 131 4.09 10.54 10.76
C SER A 131 3.30 9.35 11.30
N ALA A 132 3.20 8.25 10.55
CA ALA A 132 2.62 6.99 10.98
C ALA A 132 3.59 6.10 11.79
N GLY A 133 4.80 6.56 12.12
CA GLY A 133 5.80 5.79 12.86
C GLY A 133 6.45 4.66 12.05
N ARG A 134 6.33 4.70 10.72
CA ARG A 134 6.81 3.68 9.77
C ARG A 134 8.19 4.01 9.23
N ASP A 135 9.14 4.20 10.15
CA ASP A 135 10.50 4.62 9.81
C ASP A 135 11.24 3.62 8.91
N ARG A 136 10.97 2.30 9.07
CA ARG A 136 11.54 1.27 8.19
C ARG A 136 11.06 1.46 6.76
N GLU A 137 9.76 1.62 6.55
CA GLU A 137 9.15 1.80 5.24
C GLU A 137 9.57 3.13 4.62
N ALA A 138 9.61 4.21 5.39
CA ALA A 138 10.14 5.50 4.94
C ALA A 138 11.60 5.36 4.47
N GLN A 139 12.44 4.63 5.22
CA GLN A 139 13.82 4.38 4.84
C GLN A 139 13.93 3.49 3.59
N ALA A 140 13.05 2.51 3.41
CA ALA A 140 13.01 1.66 2.22
C ALA A 140 12.62 2.47 0.97
N LEU A 141 11.61 3.34 1.07
CA LEU A 141 11.21 4.26 0.00
C LEU A 141 12.36 5.19 -0.42
N LEU A 142 12.98 5.86 0.56
CA LEU A 142 14.10 6.77 0.30
C LEU A 142 15.34 6.03 -0.21
N GLY A 143 15.57 4.79 0.25
CA GLY A 143 16.61 3.91 -0.27
C GLY A 143 16.41 3.55 -1.73
N ALA A 144 15.17 3.23 -2.12
CA ALA A 144 14.80 2.99 -3.51
C ALA A 144 14.97 4.26 -4.36
N PHE A 145 14.59 5.43 -3.83
CA PHE A 145 14.71 6.71 -4.51
C PHE A 145 16.17 7.05 -4.78
N VAL A 146 17.05 6.97 -3.77
CA VAL A 146 18.49 7.24 -3.92
C VAL A 146 19.17 6.25 -4.87
N ARG A 147 18.68 5.01 -4.97
CA ARG A 147 19.20 4.04 -5.93
C ARG A 147 18.86 4.42 -7.36
N LEU A 148 17.62 4.86 -7.60
CA LEU A 148 17.07 5.14 -8.93
C LEU A 148 17.46 6.53 -9.46
N ARG A 149 17.53 7.54 -8.59
CA ARG A 149 17.66 8.97 -8.94
C ARG A 149 19.08 9.48 -8.76
N THR A 150 19.38 10.64 -9.35
CA THR A 150 20.68 11.29 -9.18
C THR A 150 20.84 11.90 -7.79
N ALA A 151 22.08 12.24 -7.42
CA ALA A 151 22.38 12.92 -6.16
C ALA A 151 21.70 14.30 -6.09
N GLU A 152 21.61 15.01 -7.21
CA GLU A 152 20.96 16.32 -7.34
C GLU A 152 19.45 16.22 -7.16
N GLU A 153 18.81 15.20 -7.74
CA GLU A 153 17.38 14.95 -7.53
C GLU A 153 17.09 14.63 -6.05
N ALA A 154 17.94 13.84 -5.40
CA ALA A 154 17.84 13.55 -3.96
C ALA A 154 18.07 14.78 -3.07
N ALA A 155 19.06 15.62 -3.40
CA ALA A 155 19.23 16.91 -2.72
C ALA A 155 18.03 17.85 -2.98
N GLY A 156 17.42 17.76 -4.16
CA GLY A 156 16.20 18.49 -4.49
C GLY A 156 14.98 18.05 -3.68
N LEU A 157 14.85 16.76 -3.42
CA LEU A 157 13.83 16.22 -2.51
C LEU A 157 14.06 16.73 -1.08
N ALA A 158 15.32 16.76 -0.62
CA ALA A 158 15.68 17.22 0.72
C ALA A 158 15.30 18.68 1.02
N ARG A 159 15.20 19.55 0.00
CA ARG A 159 14.78 20.96 0.20
C ARG A 159 13.40 21.13 0.83
N ARG A 160 12.52 20.11 0.75
CA ARG A 160 11.16 20.16 1.31
C ARG A 160 11.15 20.16 2.83
N ASP A 161 12.01 19.34 3.43
CA ASP A 161 12.26 19.30 4.86
C ASP A 161 13.72 18.85 5.09
N PRO A 162 14.66 19.80 5.10
CA PRO A 162 16.08 19.49 5.19
C PRO A 162 16.43 18.65 6.43
N HIS A 163 15.81 18.94 7.57
CA HIS A 163 16.10 18.26 8.83
C HIS A 163 15.57 16.82 8.85
N TRP A 164 14.44 16.55 8.20
CA TRP A 164 13.89 15.21 8.15
C TRP A 164 14.53 14.34 7.06
N PHE A 165 14.72 14.89 5.87
CA PHE A 165 15.17 14.14 4.69
C PHE A 165 16.69 13.94 4.61
N ALA A 166 17.50 14.97 4.84
CA ALA A 166 18.95 14.89 4.66
C ALA A 166 19.59 13.72 5.44
N PRO A 167 19.35 13.51 6.75
CA PRO A 167 19.93 12.38 7.47
C PRO A 167 19.46 11.03 6.94
N ARG A 168 18.20 10.90 6.51
CA ARG A 168 17.63 9.65 5.99
C ARG A 168 18.18 9.30 4.60
N LEU A 169 18.33 10.30 3.74
CA LEU A 169 18.91 10.14 2.40
C LEU A 169 20.41 9.80 2.48
N LEU A 170 21.16 10.46 3.37
CA LEU A 170 22.58 10.14 3.59
C LEU A 170 22.77 8.71 4.13
N ARG A 171 21.89 8.26 5.04
CA ARG A 171 21.87 6.89 5.54
C ARG A 171 21.59 5.89 4.43
N ALA A 172 20.59 6.16 3.58
CA ALA A 172 20.29 5.36 2.40
C ALA A 172 21.50 5.27 1.46
N ALA A 173 22.11 6.40 1.12
CA ALA A 173 23.26 6.45 0.23
C ALA A 173 24.45 5.67 0.80
N ARG A 174 24.72 5.79 2.11
CA ARG A 174 25.78 5.05 2.80
C ARG A 174 25.58 3.54 2.77
N ALA A 175 24.33 3.08 2.91
CA ALA A 175 24.00 1.66 2.80
C ALA A 175 24.19 1.09 1.38
N LEU A 176 24.18 1.94 0.36
CA LEU A 176 24.38 1.54 -1.04
C LEU A 176 25.86 1.53 -1.43
N SER A 177 26.58 2.64 -1.24
CA SER A 177 28.01 2.72 -1.50
C SER A 177 28.64 3.99 -0.91
N THR A 178 29.95 3.94 -0.70
CA THR A 178 30.74 5.12 -0.29
C THR A 178 30.72 6.23 -1.34
N ILE A 179 30.71 5.88 -2.62
CA ILE A 179 30.63 6.82 -3.75
C ILE A 179 29.30 7.57 -3.70
N ARG A 180 28.15 6.86 -3.66
CA ARG A 180 26.83 7.50 -3.59
C ARG A 180 26.68 8.40 -2.37
N HIS A 181 27.23 7.99 -1.24
CA HIS A 181 27.23 8.82 -0.04
C HIS A 181 28.00 10.13 -0.23
N ARG A 182 29.19 10.09 -0.85
CA ARG A 182 29.98 11.31 -1.14
C ARG A 182 29.25 12.22 -2.13
N ASP A 183 28.72 11.66 -3.20
CA ASP A 183 28.01 12.43 -4.24
C ASP A 183 26.80 13.15 -3.66
N LEU A 184 25.97 12.43 -2.89
CA LEU A 184 24.82 13.03 -2.22
C LEU A 184 25.24 14.10 -1.19
N THR A 185 26.29 13.84 -0.42
CA THR A 185 26.82 14.83 0.53
C THR A 185 27.27 16.11 -0.20
N HIS A 186 27.92 15.96 -1.34
CA HIS A 186 28.33 17.09 -2.17
C HIS A 186 27.11 17.85 -2.71
N ALA A 187 26.14 17.16 -3.29
CA ALA A 187 24.92 17.76 -3.81
C ALA A 187 24.12 18.52 -2.75
N LEU A 188 24.03 17.98 -1.53
CA LEU A 188 23.39 18.67 -0.39
C LEU A 188 24.13 19.96 -0.01
N ARG A 189 25.47 19.95 0.02
CA ARG A 189 26.26 21.16 0.30
C ARG A 189 26.09 22.22 -0.78
N VAL A 190 26.09 21.82 -2.06
CA VAL A 190 25.83 22.73 -3.20
C VAL A 190 24.43 23.33 -3.08
N ALA A 191 23.45 22.55 -2.61
CA ALA A 191 22.10 23.02 -2.34
C ALA A 191 21.95 23.86 -1.05
N GLY A 192 23.03 24.11 -0.30
CA GLY A 192 22.99 24.84 0.97
C GLY A 192 22.32 24.09 2.13
N ILE A 193 22.13 22.77 2.00
CA ILE A 193 21.50 21.93 3.02
C ILE A 193 22.55 21.44 4.01
N PRO A 194 22.34 21.64 5.34
CA PRO A 194 23.25 21.14 6.35
C PRO A 194 23.37 19.62 6.30
N VAL A 195 24.61 19.13 6.33
CA VAL A 195 24.98 17.72 6.44
C VAL A 195 25.69 17.53 7.77
N ALA A 196 24.91 17.50 8.85
CA ALA A 196 25.38 17.24 10.22
C ALA A 196 25.27 15.75 10.54
#